data_AF-A0A4Y2GWP2-F1
#
_entry.id   AF-A0A4Y2GWP2-F1
#
_cell.length_a   1.000
_cell.length_b   1.000
_cell.length_c   1.000
_cell.angle_alpha   90.00
_cell.angle_beta   90.00
_cell.angle_gamma   90.00
#
_symmetry.space_group_name_H-M   'P 1'
#
loop_
_entity.id
_entity.type
_entity.pdbx_description
1 polymer ?
#
loop_
_entity_poly.entity_id
_entity_poly.type
_entity_poly.pdbx_seq_one_letter_code
_entity_poly.pdbx_strand_id
1 'polypeptide(L)'
;MIIEQSLMKSMQTDGGISRGRSTQESAIGKRVYGMHAINTVCERLEDLGNVKMDTTDKHVDASDSRVKRDTEDIKKLLEWFLLHDPFPVVEKIISIASGVVGDERVVIMLVKLELLL
;
A
#
# COMPACT_ATOMS: atom_id res chain seq x y z
N MET A 1 8.72 5.47 25.40
CA MET A 1 9.63 6.42 24.74
C MET A 1 9.33 6.40 23.24
N ILE A 2 8.41 7.24 22.75
CA ILE A 2 7.80 7.10 21.41
C ILE A 2 8.22 8.25 20.47
N ILE A 3 8.29 9.47 20.99
CA ILE A 3 8.59 10.67 20.20
C ILE A 3 10.04 10.65 19.69
N GLU A 4 11.02 10.41 20.57
CA GLU A 4 12.43 10.35 20.17
C GLU A 4 12.71 9.24 19.16
N GLN A 5 12.07 8.07 19.32
CA GLN A 5 12.23 6.95 18.38
C GLN A 5 11.59 7.25 17.01
N SER A 6 10.40 7.86 16.98
CA SER A 6 9.77 8.32 15.73
C SER A 6 10.63 9.39 15.02
N LEU A 7 11.21 10.33 15.79
CA LEU A 7 12.12 11.33 15.24
C LEU A 7 13.42 10.70 14.74
N MET A 8 13.98 9.73 15.47
CA MET A 8 15.19 9.01 15.09
C MET A 8 15.03 8.19 13.82
N LYS A 9 13.85 7.60 13.55
CA LYS A 9 13.53 6.95 12.26
C LYS A 9 13.79 7.95 11.12
N SER A 10 13.22 9.16 11.19
CA SER A 10 13.43 10.20 10.17
C SER A 10 14.88 10.71 10.03
N MET A 11 15.71 10.50 11.07
CA MET A 11 17.12 10.90 11.11
C MET A 11 18.06 9.82 10.61
N GLN A 12 17.65 8.55 10.69
CA GLN A 12 18.41 7.38 10.26
C GLN A 12 17.96 6.86 8.89
N THR A 13 16.91 7.44 8.30
CA THR A 13 16.50 7.17 6.92
C THR A 13 17.65 7.46 5.96
N ASP A 14 17.56 6.91 4.76
CA ASP A 14 18.56 7.17 3.75
C ASP A 14 18.58 8.66 3.36
N GLY A 15 19.72 9.34 3.60
CA GLY A 15 19.83 10.81 3.51
C GLY A 15 19.63 11.55 4.83
N GLY A 16 19.40 10.82 5.93
CA GLY A 16 19.36 11.26 7.32
C GLY A 16 20.59 12.00 7.85
N ILE A 17 20.38 12.78 8.91
CA ILE A 17 21.46 13.51 9.62
C ILE A 17 22.46 12.50 10.22
N SER A 18 21.95 11.38 10.77
CA SER A 18 22.77 10.36 11.44
C SER A 18 23.70 9.58 10.51
N ARG A 19 23.46 9.65 9.19
CA ARG A 19 24.30 9.00 8.16
C ARG A 19 25.34 9.94 7.55
N GLY A 20 25.48 11.17 8.08
CA GLY A 20 26.59 12.09 7.80
C GLY A 20 26.51 12.88 6.48
N ARG A 21 25.37 12.87 5.77
CA ARG A 21 25.24 13.50 4.44
C ARG A 21 24.86 14.99 4.43
N SER A 22 24.47 15.56 5.57
CA SER A 22 24.16 17.00 5.70
C SER A 22 25.28 17.69 6.47
N THR A 23 26.04 18.56 5.83
CA THR A 23 27.20 19.26 6.42
C THR A 23 26.99 20.75 6.65
N GLN A 24 25.96 21.36 6.04
CA GLN A 24 25.62 22.77 6.23
C GLN A 24 24.65 22.95 7.39
N GLU A 25 25.01 23.79 8.36
CA GLU A 25 24.22 24.05 9.57
C GLU A 25 22.79 24.54 9.26
N SER A 26 22.62 25.36 8.21
CA SER A 26 21.32 25.85 7.79
C SER A 26 20.37 24.74 7.32
N ALA A 27 20.90 23.67 6.72
CA ALA A 27 20.13 22.51 6.27
C ALA A 27 19.79 21.57 7.43
N ILE A 28 20.74 21.35 8.34
CA ILE A 28 20.53 20.60 9.58
C ILE A 28 19.45 21.30 10.42
N GLY A 29 19.57 22.61 10.61
CA GLY A 29 18.61 23.43 11.34
C GLY A 29 17.19 23.29 10.76
N LYS A 30 17.01 23.51 9.45
CA LYS A 30 15.70 23.33 8.80
C LYS A 30 15.10 21.94 9.02
N ARG A 31 15.92 20.89 9.00
CA ARG A 31 15.45 19.52 9.20
C ARG A 31 15.09 19.22 10.66
N VAL A 32 15.86 19.73 11.61
CA VAL A 32 15.54 19.63 13.05
C VAL A 32 14.24 20.38 13.35
N TYR A 33 14.07 21.59 12.81
CA TYR A 33 12.84 22.39 13.00
C TYR A 33 11.62 21.81 12.25
N GLY A 34 11.82 21.19 11.08
CA GLY A 34 10.74 20.61 10.26
C GLY A 34 10.37 19.16 10.61
N MET A 35 11.14 18.49 11.48
CA MET A 35 11.01 17.06 11.76
C MET A 35 9.63 16.67 12.28
N HIS A 36 9.05 17.51 13.14
CA HIS A 36 7.74 17.25 13.73
C HIS A 36 6.63 17.21 12.66
N ALA A 37 6.62 18.18 11.74
CA ALA A 37 5.64 18.23 10.66
C ALA A 37 5.85 17.09 9.65
N ILE A 38 7.11 16.75 9.34
CA ILE A 38 7.46 15.67 8.42
C ILE A 38 7.04 14.31 8.99
N ASN A 39 7.26 14.06 10.28
CA ASN A 39 6.86 12.81 10.91
C ASN A 39 5.35 12.59 10.85
N THR A 40 4.55 13.62 11.10
CA THR A 40 3.09 13.50 10.98
C THR A 40 2.68 13.13 9.55
N VAL A 41 3.32 13.72 8.53
CA VAL A 41 3.03 13.37 7.13
C VAL A 41 3.46 11.93 6.81
N CYS A 42 4.64 11.50 7.24
CA CYS A 42 5.09 10.11 7.06
C CYS A 42 4.17 9.11 7.75
N GLU A 43 3.73 9.39 8.97
CA GLU A 43 2.74 8.59 9.69
C GLU A 43 1.43 8.48 8.90
N ARG A 44 0.94 9.58 8.32
CA ARG A 44 -0.27 9.56 7.48
C ARG A 44 -0.08 8.83 6.14
N LEU A 45 1.11 8.90 5.55
CA LEU A 45 1.41 8.20 4.31
C LEU A 45 1.57 6.69 4.53
N GLU A 46 2.14 6.30 5.67
CA GLU A 46 2.17 4.91 6.13
C GLU A 46 0.74 4.40 6.39
N ASP A 47 -0.11 5.23 6.99
CA ASP A 47 -1.54 4.93 7.17
C ASP A 47 -2.27 4.80 5.81
N LEU A 48 -1.94 5.63 4.82
CA LEU A 48 -2.57 5.62 3.49
C LEU A 48 -2.14 4.45 2.61
N GLY A 49 -0.83 4.17 2.57
CA GLY A 49 -0.29 3.01 1.86
C GLY A 49 -0.56 1.70 2.58
N ASN A 50 -1.10 1.75 3.80
CA ASN A 50 -1.21 0.65 4.75
C ASN A 50 0.13 -0.10 4.94
N VAL A 51 1.23 0.64 4.93
CA VAL A 51 2.59 0.12 5.11
C VAL A 51 3.22 0.87 6.27
N LYS A 52 3.64 0.16 7.32
CA LYS A 52 4.35 0.75 8.46
C LYS A 52 5.84 0.48 8.38
N MET A 53 6.63 1.53 8.57
CA MET A 53 8.10 1.44 8.47
C MET A 53 8.70 1.51 9.88
N ASP A 54 8.87 0.35 10.51
CA ASP A 54 9.37 0.26 11.89
C ASP A 54 10.88 0.40 12.04
N THR A 55 11.61 0.22 10.95
CA THR A 55 13.04 0.43 10.85
C THR A 55 13.35 1.27 9.62
N THR A 56 14.46 2.00 9.66
CA THR A 56 15.01 2.68 8.48
C THR A 56 15.55 1.72 7.43
N ASP A 57 15.59 0.43 7.78
CA ASP A 57 15.73 -0.71 6.87
C ASP A 57 14.34 -1.26 6.52
N LYS A 58 14.08 -1.44 5.22
CA LYS A 58 12.77 -1.83 4.68
C LYS A 58 12.31 -3.20 5.21
N HIS A 59 11.03 -3.33 5.53
CA HIS A 59 10.46 -4.59 6.04
C HIS A 59 10.60 -5.73 5.01
N VAL A 60 10.94 -6.95 5.46
CA VAL A 60 11.15 -8.11 4.58
C VAL A 60 9.90 -8.50 3.78
N ASP A 61 8.71 -8.12 4.22
CA ASP A 61 7.47 -8.37 3.47
C ASP A 61 7.12 -7.27 2.45
N ALA A 62 7.64 -6.06 2.67
CA ALA A 62 7.77 -5.04 1.62
C ALA A 62 9.10 -5.23 0.86
N SER A 63 9.81 -6.34 1.08
CA SER A 63 11.02 -6.62 0.33
C SER A 63 10.66 -6.92 -1.11
N ASP A 64 11.57 -6.51 -1.98
CA ASP A 64 11.42 -6.65 -3.42
C ASP A 64 11.18 -8.11 -3.82
N SER A 65 11.71 -9.07 -3.05
CA SER A 65 11.50 -10.49 -3.30
C SER A 65 10.04 -10.93 -3.16
N ARG A 66 9.29 -10.36 -2.21
CA ARG A 66 7.91 -10.74 -1.94
C ARG A 66 6.95 -9.92 -2.79
N VAL A 67 7.22 -8.62 -2.95
CA VAL A 67 6.49 -7.75 -3.89
C VAL A 67 6.56 -8.29 -5.32
N LYS A 68 7.72 -8.80 -5.74
CA LYS A 68 7.88 -9.40 -7.07
C LYS A 68 7.07 -10.68 -7.23
N ARG A 69 7.04 -11.54 -6.21
CA ARG A 69 6.26 -12.77 -6.24
C ARG A 69 4.76 -12.48 -6.33
N ASP A 70 4.28 -11.56 -5.50
CA ASP A 70 2.87 -11.16 -5.50
C ASP A 70 2.47 -10.56 -6.85
N THR A 71 3.36 -9.79 -7.49
CA THR A 71 3.14 -9.24 -8.84
C THR A 71 3.06 -10.35 -9.90
N GLU A 72 3.91 -11.37 -9.80
CA GLU A 72 3.88 -12.52 -10.72
C GLU A 72 2.61 -13.36 -10.53
N ASP A 73 2.14 -13.53 -9.30
CA ASP A 73 0.93 -14.29 -9.02
C ASP A 73 -0.34 -13.53 -9.44
N ILE A 74 -0.38 -12.20 -9.27
CA ILE A 74 -1.44 -11.34 -9.83
C ILE A 74 -1.50 -11.50 -11.35
N LYS A 75 -0.35 -11.54 -12.05
CA LYS A 75 -0.33 -11.73 -13.52
C LYS A 75 -0.94 -13.06 -13.93
N LYS A 76 -0.60 -14.15 -13.25
CA LYS A 76 -1.19 -15.47 -13.52
C LYS A 76 -2.71 -15.46 -13.33
N LEU A 77 -3.17 -14.78 -12.28
CA LEU A 77 -4.59 -14.65 -12.01
C LEU A 77 -5.32 -13.84 -13.09
N LEU A 78 -4.70 -12.74 -13.56
CA LEU A 78 -5.23 -11.93 -14.66
C LEU A 78 -5.26 -12.70 -15.98
N GLU A 79 -4.20 -13.45 -16.30
CA GLU A 79 -4.18 -14.33 -17.48
C GLU A 79 -5.30 -15.38 -17.42
N TRP A 80 -5.57 -15.94 -16.23
CA TRP A 80 -6.68 -16.86 -16.04
C TRP A 80 -8.04 -16.17 -16.27
N PHE A 81 -8.24 -14.96 -15.75
CA PHE A 81 -9.47 -14.18 -16.00
C PHE A 81 -9.63 -13.74 -17.46
N LEU A 82 -8.56 -13.53 -18.22
CA LEU A 82 -8.65 -13.23 -19.64
C LEU A 82 -9.18 -14.40 -20.46
N LEU A 83 -8.81 -15.63 -20.06
CA LEU A 83 -9.33 -16.85 -20.69
C LEU A 83 -10.73 -17.21 -20.17
N HIS A 84 -11.01 -16.89 -18.90
CA HIS A 84 -12.26 -17.16 -18.22
C HIS A 84 -12.84 -15.84 -17.71
N ASP A 85 -13.58 -15.15 -18.59
CA ASP A 85 -14.23 -13.89 -18.24
C ASP A 85 -15.05 -14.07 -16.95
N PRO A 86 -14.68 -13.39 -15.85
CA PRO A 86 -15.40 -13.52 -14.59
C PRO A 86 -16.76 -12.80 -14.63
N PHE A 87 -16.98 -11.91 -15.61
CA PHE A 87 -18.21 -11.14 -15.79
C PHE A 87 -18.72 -11.24 -17.23
N PRO A 88 -19.03 -12.45 -17.72
CA PRO A 88 -19.56 -12.60 -19.06
C PRO A 88 -20.88 -11.84 -19.16
N VAL A 89 -21.14 -11.22 -20.31
CA VAL A 89 -22.43 -10.54 -20.54
C VAL A 89 -23.51 -11.60 -20.61
N VAL A 90 -24.25 -11.74 -19.50
CA VAL A 90 -25.36 -12.68 -19.35
C VAL A 90 -26.61 -11.90 -18.96
N GLU A 91 -27.78 -12.34 -19.48
CA GLU A 91 -29.07 -11.70 -19.19
C GLU A 91 -29.49 -11.81 -17.72
N LYS A 92 -28.88 -12.76 -16.98
CA LYS A 92 -29.22 -13.08 -15.60
C LYS A 92 -28.06 -12.73 -14.68
N ILE A 93 -28.35 -12.19 -13.50
CA ILE A 93 -27.33 -11.92 -12.49
C ILE A 93 -26.87 -13.24 -11.89
N ILE A 94 -25.55 -13.48 -11.78
CA ILE A 94 -24.99 -14.72 -11.24
C ILE A 94 -24.05 -14.39 -10.08
N SER A 95 -24.19 -15.12 -8.98
CA SER A 95 -23.24 -15.04 -7.86
C SER A 95 -21.89 -15.63 -8.25
N ILE A 96 -20.82 -14.85 -8.13
CA ILE A 96 -19.44 -15.32 -8.41
C ILE A 96 -18.99 -16.35 -7.38
N ALA A 97 -19.45 -16.23 -6.13
CA ALA A 97 -19.03 -17.13 -5.05
C ALA A 97 -19.76 -18.48 -5.08
N SER A 98 -21.04 -18.51 -5.50
CA SER A 98 -21.89 -19.71 -5.41
C SER A 98 -22.46 -20.19 -6.75
N GLY A 99 -22.32 -19.40 -7.83
CA GLY A 99 -22.92 -19.68 -9.13
C GLY A 99 -24.44 -19.56 -9.18
N VAL A 100 -25.08 -19.13 -8.08
CA VAL A 100 -26.55 -19.00 -8.01
C VAL A 100 -27.02 -17.87 -8.92
N VAL A 101 -28.02 -18.17 -9.74
CA VAL A 101 -28.62 -17.22 -10.67
C VAL A 101 -29.76 -16.49 -9.97
N GLY A 102 -29.71 -15.16 -9.99
CA GLY A 102 -30.73 -14.28 -9.44
C GLY A 102 -32.04 -14.38 -10.24
N ASP A 103 -33.14 -14.45 -9.51
CA ASP A 103 -34.50 -14.32 -10.01
C ASP A 103 -35.22 -13.17 -9.29
N GLU A 104 -36.49 -12.92 -9.61
CA GLU A 104 -37.31 -11.85 -9.02
C GLU A 104 -37.47 -11.95 -7.48
N ARG A 105 -37.09 -13.07 -6.87
CA ARG A 105 -37.21 -13.34 -5.44
C ARG A 105 -35.88 -13.18 -4.71
N VAL A 106 -34.76 -13.05 -5.43
CA VAL A 106 -33.43 -12.95 -4.85
C VAL A 106 -32.94 -11.49 -4.89
N VAL A 107 -32.82 -10.87 -3.71
CA VAL A 107 -32.24 -9.52 -3.56
C VAL A 107 -30.71 -9.62 -3.65
N ILE A 108 -30.12 -9.04 -4.70
CA ILE A 108 -28.66 -9.02 -4.90
C ILE A 108 -28.15 -7.59 -4.68
N MET A 109 -27.14 -7.46 -3.82
CA MET A 109 -26.44 -6.19 -3.59
C MET A 109 -25.26 -6.08 -4.57
N LEU A 110 -25.37 -5.20 -5.56
CA LEU A 110 -24.29 -4.97 -6.52
C LEU A 110 -23.25 -4.01 -5.90
N VAL A 111 -22.06 -4.52 -5.61
CA VAL A 111 -20.89 -3.67 -5.31
C VAL A 111 -20.22 -3.35 -6.65
N LYS A 112 -20.40 -2.12 -7.13
CA LYS A 112 -19.72 -1.64 -8.34
C LYS A 112 -18.23 -1.49 -8.04
N LEU A 113 -17.39 -2.34 -8.64
CA LEU A 113 -15.94 -2.23 -8.53
C LEU A 113 -15.44 -1.29 -9.64
N GLU A 114 -15.46 0.03 -9.39
CA GLU A 114 -14.93 1.06 -10.31
C GLU A 114 -13.39 1.16 -10.29
N LEU A 115 -12.67 0.04 -10.30
CA LEU A 115 -11.21 0.04 -10.09
C LEU A 115 -10.41 -0.85 -11.05
N LEU A 116 -10.93 -1.08 -12.26
CA LEU A 116 -10.19 -1.79 -13.30
C LEU A 116 -10.25 -1.12 -14.69
N LEU A 117 -10.16 0.21 -14.72
CA LEU A 117 -9.83 1.02 -15.90
C LEU A 117 -8.70 1.99 -15.59
#